data_AF-Q1CZN6-F1
#
_entry.id   AF-Q1CZN6-F1
#
_cell.length_a   1.000
_cell.length_b   1.000
_cell.length_c   1.000
_cell.angle_alpha   90.00
_cell.angle_beta   90.00
_cell.angle_gamma   90.00
#
_symmetry.space_group_name_H-M   'P 1'
#
loop_
_entity.id
_entity.type
_entity.pdbx_description
1 polymer ?
#
loop_
_entity_poly.entity_id
_entity_poly.type
_entity_poly.pdbx_seq_one_letter_code
_entity_poly.pdbx_strand_id
1 'polypeptide(L)'
;MSARTTLRAFPTLLRVGFAEAVAYRAEMLIWVLSTTMPLVNMVLWMAVSREAPVGRFGEADFISYFLATFAVRQLATSWAAWLINWEVKQGTLAMRLLRPISPLWAYAVESIAAFPMRLMVAVPVMLLSVALVGQKAVPQHAWQWGFVVLSVIGGWAVAFLANVAIGALCFFLESSQKVLEVWLVLFFVCSGYMYPVELLPPTLRTIIDWLPFRYQIGVPVEMLTGAYGWEESLRLLAAQWAWVAVLGALAAVTWKQGVRRFAAFGG
;
A
#
# COMPACT_ATOMS: atom_id res chain seq x y z
N MET A 1 21.94 -0.84 17.19
CA MET A 1 21.84 -2.16 16.52
C MET A 1 22.75 -2.13 15.30
N SER A 2 23.58 -3.13 15.07
CA SER A 2 24.48 -3.17 13.90
C SER A 2 23.70 -3.58 12.65
N ALA A 3 23.78 -2.79 11.58
CA ALA A 3 23.15 -3.09 10.29
C ALA A 3 23.54 -4.48 9.75
N ARG A 4 24.75 -4.95 10.10
CA ARG A 4 25.28 -6.27 9.73
C ARG A 4 24.46 -7.42 10.31
N THR A 5 23.96 -7.28 11.54
CA THR A 5 23.13 -8.31 12.20
C THR A 5 21.76 -8.38 11.55
N THR A 6 21.16 -7.23 11.26
CA THR A 6 19.87 -7.15 10.55
C THR A 6 19.95 -7.76 9.15
N LEU A 7 21.01 -7.44 8.39
CA LEU A 7 21.21 -8.00 7.05
C LEU A 7 21.39 -9.52 7.06
N ARG A 8 22.11 -10.07 8.05
CA ARG A 8 22.29 -11.53 8.18
C ARG A 8 21.00 -12.27 8.54
N ALA A 9 20.12 -11.64 9.31
CA ALA A 9 18.86 -12.24 9.72
C ALA A 9 17.76 -12.10 8.66
N PHE A 10 17.90 -11.16 7.72
CA PHE A 10 16.88 -10.85 6.72
C PHE A 10 16.43 -12.06 5.88
N PRO A 11 17.33 -12.93 5.35
CA PRO A 11 16.91 -14.11 4.59
C PRO A 11 16.11 -15.10 5.43
N THR A 12 16.51 -15.29 6.69
CA THR A 12 15.81 -16.18 7.62
C THR A 12 14.42 -15.64 7.96
N LEU A 13 14.30 -14.34 8.25
CA LEU A 13 13.02 -13.69 8.50
C LEU A 13 12.09 -13.78 7.29
N LEU A 14 12.60 -13.56 6.07
CA LEU A 14 11.82 -13.72 4.84
C LEU A 14 11.34 -15.16 4.67
N ARG A 15 12.19 -16.15 4.91
CA ARG A 15 11.82 -17.57 4.79
C ARG A 15 10.73 -17.95 5.80
N VAL A 16 10.84 -17.48 7.03
CA VAL A 16 9.83 -17.71 8.08
C VAL A 16 8.52 -17.02 7.71
N GLY A 17 8.55 -15.73 7.36
CA GLY A 17 7.35 -14.99 6.97
C GLY A 17 6.68 -15.57 5.72
N PHE A 18 7.45 -16.10 4.77
CA PHE A 18 6.89 -16.76 3.60
C PHE A 18 6.23 -18.09 3.95
N ALA A 19 6.86 -18.89 4.81
CA ALA A 19 6.26 -20.13 5.31
C ALA A 19 4.95 -19.85 6.08
N GLU A 20 4.92 -18.79 6.88
CA GLU A 20 3.72 -18.33 7.59
C GLU A 20 2.63 -17.89 6.61
N ALA A 21 2.96 -17.06 5.62
CA ALA A 21 2.02 -16.65 4.59
C ALA A 21 1.42 -17.86 3.86
N VAL A 22 2.25 -18.87 3.53
CA VAL A 22 1.83 -20.12 2.88
C VAL A 22 0.93 -20.95 3.80
N ALA A 23 1.26 -21.05 5.09
CA ALA A 23 0.44 -21.76 6.06
C ALA A 23 -0.95 -21.12 6.21
N TYR A 24 -1.02 -19.79 6.28
CA TYR A 24 -2.25 -19.01 6.43
C TYR A 24 -2.83 -18.50 5.10
N ARG A 25 -2.59 -19.22 4.00
CA ARG A 25 -3.07 -18.84 2.65
C ARG A 25 -4.59 -18.67 2.56
N ALA A 26 -5.36 -19.44 3.34
CA ALA A 26 -6.81 -19.30 3.38
C ALA A 26 -7.24 -17.95 3.99
N GLU A 27 -6.55 -17.53 5.04
CA GLU A 27 -6.74 -16.20 5.65
C GLU A 27 -6.41 -15.10 4.64
N MET A 28 -5.30 -15.24 3.90
CA MET A 28 -4.95 -14.30 2.82
C MET A 28 -6.08 -14.18 1.79
N LEU A 29 -6.69 -15.29 1.35
CA LEU A 29 -7.80 -15.25 0.40
C LEU A 29 -9.02 -14.53 0.97
N ILE A 30 -9.34 -14.75 2.26
CA ILE A 30 -10.41 -14.00 2.95
C ILE A 30 -10.09 -12.50 2.91
N TRP A 31 -8.85 -12.10 3.20
CA TRP A 31 -8.44 -10.70 3.15
C TRP A 31 -8.49 -10.10 1.73
N VAL A 32 -8.20 -10.89 0.69
CA VAL A 32 -8.34 -10.47 -0.72
C VAL A 32 -9.80 -10.19 -1.06
N LEU A 33 -10.74 -10.99 -0.55
CA LEU A 33 -12.17 -10.77 -0.78
C LEU A 33 -12.67 -9.47 -0.14
N SER A 34 -12.04 -9.05 0.96
CA SER A 34 -12.32 -7.76 1.63
C SER A 34 -11.81 -6.53 0.87
N THR A 35 -10.99 -6.69 -0.18
CA THR A 35 -10.44 -5.58 -0.98
C THR A 35 -11.06 -5.47 -2.38
N THR A 36 -12.24 -6.08 -2.59
CA THR A 36 -12.96 -6.17 -3.87
C THR A 36 -13.70 -4.91 -4.32
N MET A 37 -13.70 -3.85 -3.50
CA MET A 37 -14.32 -2.56 -3.84
C MET A 37 -13.96 -2.00 -5.23
N PRO A 38 -12.72 -2.10 -5.76
CA PRO A 38 -12.40 -1.64 -7.12
C PRO A 38 -13.21 -2.38 -8.18
N LEU A 39 -13.53 -3.67 -7.97
CA LEU A 39 -14.34 -4.45 -8.90
C LEU A 39 -15.80 -4.00 -8.90
N VAL A 40 -16.33 -3.61 -7.73
CA VAL A 40 -17.67 -3.02 -7.63
C VAL A 40 -17.71 -1.68 -8.35
N ASN A 41 -16.72 -0.81 -8.09
CA ASN A 41 -16.60 0.49 -8.76
C ASN A 41 -16.38 0.34 -10.26
N MET A 42 -15.69 -0.71 -10.72
CA MET A 42 -15.54 -1.02 -12.14
C MET A 42 -16.91 -1.17 -12.80
N VAL A 43 -17.77 -2.05 -12.28
CA VAL A 43 -19.12 -2.27 -12.85
C VAL A 43 -19.96 -0.99 -12.79
N LEU A 44 -19.87 -0.26 -11.68
CA LEU A 44 -20.57 1.02 -11.52
C LEU A 44 -20.16 2.04 -12.58
N TRP A 45 -18.85 2.31 -12.73
CA TRP A 45 -18.34 3.31 -13.67
C TRP A 45 -18.44 2.87 -15.12
N MET A 46 -18.36 1.56 -15.40
CA MET A 46 -18.70 1.02 -16.71
C MET A 46 -20.15 1.36 -17.07
N ALA A 47 -21.10 1.13 -16.16
CA ALA A 47 -22.51 1.44 -16.40
C ALA A 47 -22.73 2.94 -16.68
N VAL A 48 -22.07 3.82 -15.91
CA VAL A 48 -22.11 5.28 -16.15
C VAL A 48 -21.53 5.64 -17.53
N SER A 49 -20.42 5.01 -17.92
CA SER A 49 -19.73 5.32 -19.18
C SER A 49 -20.43 4.84 -20.45
N ARG A 50 -21.49 4.03 -20.33
CA ARG A 50 -22.26 3.52 -21.48
C ARG A 50 -23.09 4.59 -22.16
N GLU A 51 -23.57 5.57 -21.40
CA GLU A 51 -24.35 6.69 -21.96
C GLU A 51 -23.44 7.71 -22.63
N ALA A 52 -22.33 8.07 -21.98
CA ALA A 52 -21.28 8.92 -22.54
C ALA A 52 -19.96 8.72 -21.77
N PRO A 53 -18.79 8.95 -22.41
CA PRO A 53 -17.51 8.98 -21.72
C PRO A 53 -17.50 9.98 -20.57
N VAL A 54 -16.88 9.61 -19.44
CA VAL A 54 -16.71 10.51 -18.28
C VAL A 54 -15.30 11.09 -18.32
N GLY A 55 -15.20 12.34 -18.79
CA GLY A 55 -13.90 12.96 -19.06
C GLY A 55 -13.17 12.18 -20.15
N ARG A 56 -11.98 11.66 -19.84
CA ARG A 56 -11.19 10.81 -20.77
C ARG A 56 -11.51 9.32 -20.69
N PHE A 57 -12.37 8.89 -19.76
CA PHE A 57 -12.60 7.48 -19.48
C PHE A 57 -13.83 6.95 -20.21
N GLY A 58 -13.62 6.01 -21.13
CA GLY A 58 -14.66 5.12 -21.63
C GLY A 58 -14.71 3.80 -20.85
N GLU A 59 -15.61 2.89 -21.25
CA GLU A 59 -15.81 1.60 -20.58
C GLU A 59 -14.50 0.79 -20.47
N ALA A 60 -13.74 0.72 -21.55
CA ALA A 60 -12.45 0.02 -21.60
C ALA A 60 -11.41 0.63 -20.63
N ASP A 61 -11.38 1.97 -20.51
CA ASP A 61 -10.43 2.65 -19.64
C ASP A 61 -10.77 2.41 -18.16
N PHE A 62 -12.05 2.31 -17.81
CA PHE A 62 -12.48 1.92 -16.46
C PHE A 62 -12.15 0.47 -16.13
N ILE A 63 -12.33 -0.47 -17.07
CA ILE A 63 -11.91 -1.87 -16.88
C ILE A 63 -10.41 -1.92 -16.59
N SER A 64 -9.60 -1.25 -17.41
CA SER A 64 -8.16 -1.21 -17.22
C SER A 64 -7.78 -0.58 -15.87
N TYR A 65 -8.34 0.58 -15.54
CA TYR A 65 -8.03 1.30 -14.31
C TYR A 65 -8.38 0.51 -13.05
N PHE A 66 -9.58 -0.08 -12.96
CA PHE A 66 -10.01 -0.73 -11.73
C PHE A 66 -9.43 -2.13 -11.53
N LEU A 67 -9.14 -2.87 -12.60
CA LEU A 67 -8.37 -4.12 -12.49
C LEU A 67 -6.93 -3.84 -12.07
N ALA A 68 -6.30 -2.80 -12.63
CA ALA A 68 -5.00 -2.31 -12.18
C ALA A 68 -5.05 -1.85 -10.70
N THR A 69 -6.09 -1.13 -10.29
CA THR A 69 -6.32 -0.69 -8.91
C THR A 69 -6.39 -1.88 -7.95
N PHE A 70 -7.13 -2.93 -8.32
CA PHE A 70 -7.20 -4.15 -7.52
C PHE A 70 -5.81 -4.82 -7.42
N ALA A 71 -5.11 -5.01 -8.54
CA ALA A 71 -3.79 -5.62 -8.56
C ALA A 71 -2.76 -4.84 -7.73
N VAL A 72 -2.69 -3.52 -7.89
CA VAL A 72 -1.82 -2.63 -7.13
C VAL A 72 -2.17 -2.69 -5.64
N ARG A 73 -3.46 -2.68 -5.27
CA ARG A 73 -3.91 -2.77 -3.88
C ARG A 73 -3.39 -4.02 -3.18
N GLN A 74 -3.32 -5.15 -3.89
CA GLN A 74 -2.79 -6.39 -3.33
C GLN A 74 -1.31 -6.25 -2.93
N LEU A 75 -0.54 -5.40 -3.61
CA LEU A 75 0.89 -5.20 -3.35
C LEU A 75 1.15 -4.03 -2.39
N ALA A 76 0.38 -2.93 -2.52
CA ALA A 76 0.52 -1.70 -1.75
C ALA A 76 -0.33 -1.67 -0.46
N THR A 77 -0.42 -2.80 0.26
CA THR A 77 -1.19 -2.92 1.51
C THR A 77 -0.27 -3.27 2.68
N SER A 78 -0.50 -2.66 3.84
CA SER A 78 0.16 -2.98 5.11
C SER A 78 -0.85 -3.10 6.25
N TRP A 79 -0.59 -4.04 7.16
CA TRP A 79 -1.36 -4.29 8.38
C TRP A 79 -0.56 -3.96 9.66
N ALA A 80 0.58 -3.27 9.51
CA ALA A 80 1.50 -3.05 10.62
C ALA A 80 0.87 -2.27 11.78
N ALA A 81 -0.04 -1.32 11.51
CA ALA A 81 -0.73 -0.59 12.57
C ALA A 81 -1.53 -1.54 13.46
N TRP A 82 -2.34 -2.41 12.86
CA TRP A 82 -3.17 -3.37 13.58
C TRP A 82 -2.32 -4.33 14.41
N LEU A 83 -1.26 -4.90 13.80
CA LEU A 83 -0.37 -5.84 14.47
C LEU A 83 0.35 -5.19 15.65
N ILE A 84 0.87 -3.97 15.50
CA ILE A 84 1.50 -3.21 16.59
C ILE A 84 0.51 -3.00 17.74
N ASN A 85 -0.72 -2.56 17.46
CA ASN A 85 -1.74 -2.36 18.50
C ASN A 85 -2.08 -3.67 19.21
N TRP A 86 -2.19 -4.77 18.45
CA TRP A 86 -2.48 -6.08 19.00
C TRP A 86 -1.36 -6.56 19.92
N GLU A 87 -0.09 -6.48 19.49
CA GLU A 87 1.07 -6.89 20.30
C GLU A 87 1.28 -6.02 21.54
N VAL A 88 0.94 -4.73 21.48
CA VAL A 88 0.95 -3.84 22.66
C VAL A 88 -0.12 -4.25 23.66
N LYS A 89 -1.36 -4.50 23.20
CA LYS A 89 -2.46 -4.95 24.07
C LYS A 89 -2.20 -6.32 24.70
N GLN A 90 -1.52 -7.21 23.98
CA GLN A 90 -1.17 -8.56 24.46
C GLN A 90 0.13 -8.59 25.27
N GLY A 91 0.87 -7.48 25.38
CA GLY A 91 2.17 -7.43 26.04
C GLY A 91 3.31 -8.17 25.30
N THR A 92 3.04 -8.75 24.14
CA THR A 92 4.01 -9.54 23.36
C THR A 92 5.04 -8.67 22.64
N LEU A 93 4.78 -7.36 22.51
CA LEU A 93 5.74 -6.42 21.92
C LEU A 93 7.07 -6.38 22.70
N ALA A 94 7.05 -6.55 24.03
CA ALA A 94 8.26 -6.57 24.85
C ALA A 94 9.24 -7.67 24.37
N MET A 95 8.71 -8.84 24.00
CA MET A 95 9.52 -9.95 23.47
C MET A 95 10.14 -9.62 22.11
N ARG A 96 9.45 -8.85 21.26
CA ARG A 96 10.03 -8.34 20.00
C ARG A 96 11.16 -7.34 20.25
N LEU A 97 11.00 -6.46 21.24
CA LEU A 97 12.00 -5.43 21.58
C LEU A 97 13.30 -6.02 22.16
N LEU A 98 13.23 -7.21 22.78
CA LEU A 98 14.40 -7.94 23.26
C LEU A 98 15.23 -8.59 22.15
N ARG A 99 14.67 -8.77 20.94
CA ARG A 99 15.40 -9.38 19.81
C ARG A 99 16.49 -8.43 19.30
N PRO A 100 17.61 -8.95 18.76
CA PRO A 100 18.72 -8.13 18.26
C PRO A 100 18.43 -7.39 16.93
N ILE A 101 17.15 -7.30 16.54
CA ILE A 101 16.68 -6.74 15.26
C ILE A 101 15.56 -5.76 15.58
N SER A 102 15.54 -4.61 14.90
CA SER A 102 14.45 -3.65 15.05
C SER A 102 13.10 -4.32 14.73
N PRO A 103 12.07 -4.15 15.58
CA PRO A 103 10.73 -4.62 15.26
C PRO A 103 10.20 -4.07 13.93
N LEU A 104 10.59 -2.83 13.57
CA LEU A 104 10.20 -2.20 12.31
C LEU A 104 10.66 -3.01 11.09
N TRP A 105 11.89 -3.53 11.12
CA TRP A 105 12.40 -4.39 10.07
C TRP A 105 11.68 -5.74 10.04
N ALA A 106 11.33 -6.30 11.20
CA ALA A 106 10.56 -7.53 11.26
C ALA A 106 9.16 -7.35 10.64
N TYR A 107 8.42 -6.29 10.99
CA TYR A 107 7.12 -6.01 10.37
C TYR A 107 7.23 -5.76 8.85
N ALA A 108 8.27 -5.05 8.41
CA ALA A 108 8.51 -4.82 6.98
C ALA A 108 8.72 -6.15 6.24
N VAL A 109 9.56 -7.02 6.80
CA VAL A 109 9.84 -8.34 6.22
C VAL A 109 8.59 -9.23 6.20
N GLU A 110 7.82 -9.27 7.27
CA GLU A 110 6.54 -10.00 7.32
C GLU A 110 5.57 -9.51 6.23
N SER A 111 5.48 -8.19 6.03
CA SER A 111 4.65 -7.61 4.97
C SER A 111 5.16 -7.96 3.57
N ILE A 112 6.47 -7.92 3.33
CA ILE A 112 7.09 -8.23 2.03
C ILE A 112 7.00 -9.73 1.74
N ALA A 113 7.11 -10.58 2.77
CA ALA A 113 7.08 -12.03 2.60
C ALA A 113 5.74 -12.54 2.04
N ALA A 114 4.66 -11.78 2.21
CA ALA A 114 3.36 -12.07 1.60
C ALA A 114 3.26 -11.69 0.11
N PHE A 115 4.23 -10.95 -0.45
CA PHE A 115 4.18 -10.45 -1.83
C PHE A 115 4.08 -11.55 -2.90
N PRO A 116 4.86 -12.65 -2.84
CA PRO A 116 4.75 -13.69 -3.86
C PRO A 116 3.35 -14.29 -3.94
N MET A 117 2.68 -14.45 -2.81
CA MET A 117 1.31 -14.99 -2.76
C MET A 117 0.28 -13.97 -3.23
N ARG A 118 0.49 -12.68 -2.93
CA ARG A 118 -0.32 -11.59 -3.47
C ARG A 118 -0.15 -11.45 -4.99
N LEU A 119 1.05 -11.72 -5.52
CA LEU A 119 1.29 -11.79 -6.96
C LEU A 119 0.52 -12.93 -7.63
N MET A 120 0.31 -14.07 -6.95
CA MET A 120 -0.54 -15.15 -7.48
C MET A 120 -2.00 -14.71 -7.70
N VAL A 121 -2.44 -13.63 -7.04
CA VAL A 121 -3.76 -13.01 -7.26
C VAL A 121 -3.66 -11.86 -8.27
N ALA A 122 -2.68 -10.97 -8.12
CA ALA A 122 -2.54 -9.78 -8.95
C ALA A 122 -2.20 -10.11 -10.42
N VAL A 123 -1.37 -11.13 -10.67
CA VAL A 123 -0.96 -11.50 -12.04
C VAL A 123 -2.14 -12.01 -12.87
N PRO A 124 -2.96 -12.98 -12.42
CA PRO A 124 -4.15 -13.38 -13.17
C PRO A 124 -5.12 -12.24 -13.46
N VAL A 125 -5.29 -11.29 -12.52
CA VAL A 125 -6.13 -10.11 -12.72
C VAL A 125 -5.57 -9.19 -13.82
N MET A 126 -4.25 -8.99 -13.85
CA MET A 126 -3.62 -8.22 -14.92
C MET A 126 -3.68 -8.93 -16.27
N LEU A 127 -3.53 -10.26 -16.31
CA LEU A 127 -3.72 -11.04 -17.53
C LEU A 127 -5.17 -10.94 -18.05
N LEU A 128 -6.16 -10.97 -17.15
CA LEU A 128 -7.55 -10.72 -17.48
C LEU A 128 -7.75 -9.31 -18.05
N SER A 129 -7.14 -8.29 -17.44
CA SER A 129 -7.19 -6.91 -17.94
C SER A 129 -6.66 -6.79 -19.36
N VAL A 130 -5.51 -7.43 -19.65
CA VAL A 130 -4.94 -7.49 -21.00
C VAL A 130 -5.84 -8.25 -21.97
N ALA A 131 -6.47 -9.35 -21.54
CA ALA A 131 -7.40 -10.12 -22.38
C ALA A 131 -8.66 -9.32 -22.75
N LEU A 132 -9.14 -8.45 -21.86
CA LEU A 132 -10.36 -7.67 -22.07
C LEU A 132 -10.11 -6.36 -22.85
N VAL A 133 -8.98 -5.69 -22.63
CA VAL A 133 -8.75 -4.31 -23.09
C VAL A 133 -7.45 -4.16 -23.92
N GLY A 134 -6.68 -5.24 -24.07
CA GLY A 134 -5.47 -5.27 -24.89
C GLY A 134 -4.34 -4.39 -24.34
N GLN A 135 -3.64 -3.70 -25.24
CA GLN A 135 -2.44 -2.91 -24.91
C GLN A 135 -2.73 -1.71 -24.00
N LYS A 136 -3.98 -1.30 -23.84
CA LYS A 136 -4.36 -0.24 -22.89
C LYS A 136 -4.19 -0.67 -21.44
N ALA A 137 -4.17 -1.97 -21.15
CA ALA A 137 -4.08 -2.51 -19.80
C ALA A 137 -2.67 -2.43 -19.19
N VAL A 138 -1.64 -2.17 -20.01
CA VAL A 138 -0.24 -2.27 -19.62
C VAL A 138 0.60 -1.16 -20.24
N PRO A 139 1.79 -0.88 -19.69
CA PRO A 139 2.67 0.11 -20.27
C PRO A 139 3.17 -0.30 -21.66
N GLN A 140 3.27 0.68 -22.57
CA GLN A 140 3.65 0.48 -23.97
C GLN A 140 5.16 0.54 -24.20
N HIS A 141 5.92 1.16 -23.29
CA HIS A 141 7.36 1.32 -23.41
C HIS A 141 8.11 0.60 -22.28
N ALA A 142 9.27 0.01 -22.59
CA ALA A 142 10.07 -0.74 -21.63
C ALA A 142 10.45 0.06 -20.38
N TRP A 143 10.70 1.37 -20.53
CA TRP A 143 11.05 2.24 -19.41
C TRP A 143 9.93 2.43 -18.39
N GLN A 144 8.66 2.38 -18.83
CA GLN A 144 7.50 2.57 -17.96
C GLN A 144 7.40 1.44 -16.93
N TRP A 145 7.82 0.22 -17.28
CA TRP A 145 7.85 -0.91 -16.35
C TRP A 145 8.78 -0.66 -15.16
N GLY A 146 9.91 0.00 -15.38
CA GLY A 146 10.81 0.41 -14.29
C GLY A 146 10.12 1.38 -13.33
N PHE A 147 9.38 2.36 -13.86
CA PHE A 147 8.60 3.30 -13.05
C PHE A 147 7.42 2.65 -12.34
N VAL A 148 6.73 1.70 -12.99
CA VAL A 148 5.68 0.90 -12.33
C VAL A 148 6.25 0.17 -11.12
N VAL A 149 7.37 -0.54 -11.27
CA VAL A 149 7.99 -1.27 -10.14
C VAL A 149 8.37 -0.30 -9.02
N LEU A 150 9.04 0.81 -9.33
CA LEU A 150 9.40 1.82 -8.34
C LEU A 150 8.16 2.42 -7.65
N SER A 151 7.09 2.66 -8.41
CA SER A 151 5.87 3.24 -7.88
C SER A 151 5.11 2.30 -6.97
N VAL A 152 5.06 1.00 -7.30
CA VAL A 152 4.41 -0.02 -6.45
C VAL A 152 5.18 -0.20 -5.15
N ILE A 153 6.52 -0.22 -5.21
CA ILE A 153 7.38 -0.26 -4.01
C ILE A 153 7.17 1.00 -3.17
N GLY A 154 7.15 2.18 -3.80
CA GLY A 154 6.89 3.45 -3.12
C GLY A 154 5.50 3.49 -2.49
N GLY A 155 4.47 2.98 -3.18
CA GLY A 155 3.10 2.93 -2.69
C GLY A 155 2.95 2.00 -1.48
N TRP A 156 3.59 0.83 -1.53
CA TRP A 156 3.71 -0.03 -0.36
C TRP A 156 4.47 0.65 0.80
N ALA A 157 5.59 1.33 0.51
CA ALA A 157 6.38 2.00 1.53
C ALA A 157 5.59 3.13 2.22
N VAL A 158 4.85 3.94 1.46
CA VAL A 158 3.92 4.94 2.02
C VAL A 158 2.89 4.28 2.92
N ALA A 159 2.23 3.20 2.45
CA ALA A 159 1.22 2.49 3.23
C ALA A 159 1.80 1.88 4.52
N PHE A 160 2.96 1.24 4.44
CA PHE A 160 3.66 0.62 5.57
C PHE A 160 4.13 1.66 6.59
N LEU A 161 4.79 2.72 6.15
CA LEU A 161 5.32 3.75 7.06
C LEU A 161 4.20 4.54 7.73
N ALA A 162 3.11 4.84 7.01
CA ALA A 162 1.92 5.42 7.63
C ALA A 162 1.32 4.49 8.68
N ASN A 163 1.21 3.19 8.39
CA ASN A 163 0.74 2.19 9.34
C ASN A 163 1.65 2.11 10.59
N VAL A 164 2.96 2.13 10.42
CA VAL A 164 3.90 2.14 11.55
C VAL A 164 3.76 3.42 12.36
N ALA A 165 3.69 4.58 11.71
CA ALA A 165 3.55 5.87 12.39
C ALA A 165 2.25 5.94 13.21
N ILE A 166 1.13 5.49 12.63
CA ILE A 166 -0.18 5.42 13.30
C ILE A 166 -0.15 4.36 14.40
N GLY A 167 0.37 3.17 14.13
CA GLY A 167 0.48 2.09 15.10
C GLY A 167 1.29 2.49 16.33
N ALA A 168 2.40 3.22 16.13
CA ALA A 168 3.22 3.75 17.23
C ALA A 168 2.45 4.75 18.13
N LEU A 169 1.33 5.33 17.68
CA LEU A 169 0.52 6.19 18.54
C LEU A 169 -0.12 5.42 19.71
N CYS A 170 -0.21 4.09 19.65
CA CYS A 170 -0.68 3.29 20.78
C CYS A 170 0.22 3.38 22.03
N PHE A 171 1.46 3.87 21.90
CA PHE A 171 2.32 4.17 23.05
C PHE A 171 1.89 5.44 23.82
N PHE A 172 1.05 6.28 23.21
CA PHE A 172 0.62 7.57 23.74
C PHE A 172 -0.89 7.65 23.98
N LEU A 173 -1.67 6.90 23.19
CA LEU A 173 -3.12 6.85 23.23
C LEU A 173 -3.59 5.45 23.66
N GLU A 174 -4.77 5.36 24.28
CA GLU A 174 -5.38 4.07 24.65
C GLU A 174 -5.63 3.16 23.43
N SER A 175 -5.92 3.77 22.27
CA SER A 175 -6.12 3.03 21.02
C SER A 175 -5.82 3.90 19.81
N SER A 176 -4.84 3.49 19.00
CA SER A 176 -4.57 4.15 17.71
C SER A 176 -5.47 3.63 16.58
N GLN A 177 -6.36 2.68 16.87
CA GLN A 177 -7.29 2.11 15.89
C GLN A 177 -8.22 3.18 15.29
N LYS A 178 -8.70 4.14 16.09
CA LYS A 178 -9.54 5.23 15.59
C LYS A 178 -8.81 6.12 14.59
N VAL A 179 -7.51 6.34 14.81
CA VAL A 179 -6.67 7.12 13.87
C VAL A 179 -6.48 6.33 12.58
N LEU A 180 -6.31 5.01 12.66
CA LEU A 180 -6.24 4.14 11.49
C LEU A 180 -7.56 4.16 10.68
N GLU A 181 -8.71 4.18 11.35
CA GLU A 181 -10.02 4.30 10.68
C GLU A 181 -10.16 5.62 9.91
N VAL A 182 -9.78 6.75 10.53
CA VAL A 182 -9.76 8.06 9.85
C VAL A 182 -8.81 8.02 8.64
N TRP A 183 -7.63 7.42 8.79
CA TRP A 183 -6.68 7.25 7.69
C TRP A 183 -7.29 6.42 6.55
N LEU A 184 -8.02 5.34 6.87
CA LEU A 184 -8.67 4.50 5.87
C LEU A 184 -9.77 5.24 5.12
N VAL A 185 -10.58 6.06 5.80
CA VAL A 185 -11.59 6.91 5.13
C VAL A 185 -10.93 7.87 4.14
N LEU A 186 -9.88 8.58 4.58
CA LEU A 186 -9.13 9.47 3.70
C LEU A 186 -8.45 8.71 2.55
N PHE A 187 -7.97 7.51 2.80
CA PHE A 187 -7.45 6.63 1.76
C PHE A 187 -8.53 6.28 0.73
N PHE A 188 -9.73 5.84 1.14
CA PHE A 188 -10.78 5.45 0.19
C PHE A 188 -11.17 6.60 -0.75
N VAL A 189 -11.22 7.82 -0.22
CA VAL A 189 -11.63 9.01 -0.98
C VAL A 189 -10.47 9.60 -1.78
N CYS A 190 -9.28 9.76 -1.19
CA CYS A 190 -8.19 10.55 -1.77
C CYS A 190 -7.11 9.73 -2.48
N SER A 191 -7.17 8.39 -2.47
CA SER A 191 -6.11 7.56 -3.08
C SER A 191 -6.32 7.23 -4.56
N GLY A 192 -7.51 7.47 -5.11
CA GLY A 192 -7.91 6.97 -6.42
C GLY A 192 -8.50 5.56 -6.40
N TYR A 193 -8.77 5.01 -5.21
CA TYR A 193 -9.28 3.64 -5.04
C TYR A 193 -10.76 3.47 -5.42
N MET A 194 -11.60 4.48 -5.16
CA MET A 194 -13.03 4.44 -5.51
C MET A 194 -13.33 4.98 -6.91
N TYR A 195 -12.51 5.89 -7.40
CA TYR A 195 -12.65 6.56 -8.69
C TYR A 195 -11.27 7.09 -9.14
N PRO A 196 -11.02 7.22 -10.46
CA PRO A 196 -9.82 7.91 -10.94
C PRO A 196 -9.78 9.35 -10.43
N VAL A 197 -8.66 9.75 -9.82
CA VAL A 197 -8.50 11.10 -9.22
C VAL A 197 -8.67 12.21 -10.26
N GLU A 198 -8.46 11.90 -11.53
CA GLU A 198 -8.67 12.81 -12.65
C GLU A 198 -10.13 13.21 -12.88
N LEU A 199 -11.09 12.44 -12.36
CA LEU A 199 -12.51 12.80 -12.43
C LEU A 199 -12.88 13.92 -11.44
N LEU A 200 -11.99 14.26 -10.51
CA LEU A 200 -12.25 15.32 -9.55
C LEU A 200 -12.08 16.72 -10.17
N PRO A 201 -12.83 17.72 -9.66
CA PRO A 201 -12.59 19.11 -10.00
C PRO A 201 -11.12 19.51 -9.79
N PRO A 202 -10.57 20.42 -10.62
CA PRO A 202 -9.14 20.79 -10.59
C PRO A 202 -8.63 21.22 -9.21
N THR A 203 -9.47 21.93 -8.44
CA THR A 203 -9.15 22.38 -7.08
C THR A 203 -8.93 21.20 -6.12
N LEU A 204 -9.83 20.21 -6.14
CA LEU A 204 -9.71 19.01 -5.29
C LEU A 204 -8.55 18.12 -5.73
N ARG A 205 -8.34 17.99 -7.05
CA ARG A 205 -7.20 17.26 -7.60
C ARG A 205 -5.88 17.83 -7.09
N THR A 206 -5.73 19.16 -7.13
CA THR A 206 -4.52 19.83 -6.64
C THR A 206 -4.29 19.50 -5.16
N ILE A 207 -5.33 19.57 -4.32
CA ILE A 207 -5.21 19.23 -2.89
C ILE A 207 -4.75 17.78 -2.70
N ILE A 208 -5.34 16.85 -3.43
CA ILE A 208 -5.01 15.41 -3.33
C ILE A 208 -3.60 15.10 -3.81
N ASP A 209 -3.10 15.83 -4.81
CA ASP A 209 -1.73 15.69 -5.30
C ASP A 209 -0.70 16.11 -4.25
N TRP A 210 -1.07 16.95 -3.27
CA TRP A 210 -0.22 17.26 -2.12
C TRP A 210 -0.31 16.24 -0.98
N LEU A 211 -1.27 15.30 -1.02
CA LEU A 211 -1.49 14.31 0.04
C LEU A 211 -0.79 12.97 -0.25
N PRO A 212 -0.44 12.18 0.78
CA PRO A 212 0.24 10.89 0.59
C PRO A 212 -0.66 9.79 0.00
N PHE A 213 -1.99 9.98 0.00
CA PHE A 213 -2.95 8.92 -0.35
C PHE A 213 -2.88 8.54 -1.82
N ARG A 214 -2.82 9.52 -2.73
CA ARG A 214 -2.74 9.27 -4.18
C ARG A 214 -1.51 8.43 -4.54
N TYR A 215 -0.41 8.65 -3.84
CA TYR A 215 0.85 7.95 -4.04
C TYR A 215 0.83 6.48 -3.58
N GLN A 216 -0.21 6.03 -2.87
CA GLN A 216 -0.38 4.61 -2.52
C GLN A 216 -1.00 3.78 -3.65
N ILE A 217 -1.95 4.36 -4.40
CA ILE A 217 -2.77 3.62 -5.38
C ILE A 217 -2.81 4.34 -6.73
N GLY A 218 -3.34 5.55 -6.79
CA GLY A 218 -3.56 6.30 -8.03
C GLY A 218 -2.32 6.39 -8.90
N VAL A 219 -1.19 6.88 -8.37
CA VAL A 219 0.05 7.02 -9.15
C VAL A 219 0.54 5.68 -9.72
N PRO A 220 0.69 4.60 -8.92
CA PRO A 220 1.05 3.29 -9.49
C PRO A 220 0.08 2.75 -10.54
N VAL A 221 -1.23 2.97 -10.37
CA VAL A 221 -2.26 2.54 -11.31
C VAL A 221 -2.16 3.32 -12.62
N GLU A 222 -2.02 4.63 -12.54
CA GLU A 222 -1.89 5.53 -13.69
C GLU A 222 -0.58 5.26 -14.45
N MET A 223 0.52 4.95 -13.76
CA MET A 223 1.75 4.48 -14.39
C MET A 223 1.59 3.11 -15.06
N LEU A 224 0.87 2.18 -14.43
CA LEU A 224 0.63 0.84 -14.97
C LEU A 224 -0.25 0.88 -16.23
N THR A 225 -1.20 1.80 -16.28
CA THR A 225 -2.07 2.05 -17.44
C THR A 225 -1.47 3.01 -18.46
N GLY A 226 -0.21 3.43 -18.27
CA GLY A 226 0.52 4.24 -19.24
C GLY A 226 0.01 5.68 -19.38
N ALA A 227 -0.61 6.24 -18.33
CA ALA A 227 -1.21 7.57 -18.37
C ALA A 227 -0.20 8.73 -18.49
N TYR A 228 1.06 8.49 -18.18
CA TYR A 228 2.08 9.54 -18.04
C TYR A 228 3.27 9.36 -18.99
N GLY A 229 3.77 10.50 -19.47
CA GLY A 229 5.06 10.59 -20.15
C GLY A 229 6.24 10.47 -19.17
N TRP A 230 7.46 10.52 -19.70
CA TRP A 230 8.69 10.35 -18.90
C TRP A 230 8.84 11.41 -17.80
N GLU A 231 8.74 12.69 -18.16
CA GLU A 231 8.97 13.80 -17.22
C GLU A 231 7.93 13.84 -16.09
N GLU A 232 6.66 13.65 -16.43
CA GLU A 232 5.58 13.62 -15.45
C GLU A 232 5.70 12.41 -14.52
N SER A 233 6.04 11.24 -15.05
CA SER A 233 6.30 10.04 -14.24
C SER A 233 7.44 10.27 -13.26
N LEU A 234 8.54 10.91 -13.69
CA LEU A 234 9.67 11.21 -12.82
C LEU A 234 9.28 12.18 -11.70
N ARG A 235 8.50 13.23 -12.01
CA ARG A 235 8.00 14.19 -11.03
C ARG A 235 7.11 13.52 -9.98
N LEU A 236 6.19 12.67 -10.40
CA LEU A 236 5.29 11.93 -9.51
C LEU A 236 6.05 10.93 -8.63
N LEU A 237 7.02 10.21 -9.18
CA LEU A 237 7.93 9.36 -8.41
C LEU A 237 8.72 10.16 -7.38
N ALA A 238 9.29 11.31 -7.76
CA ALA A 238 10.04 12.15 -6.84
C ALA A 238 9.17 12.59 -5.65
N ALA A 239 7.93 13.01 -5.92
CA ALA A 239 6.98 13.38 -4.88
C ALA A 239 6.57 12.19 -4.00
N GLN A 240 6.35 11.00 -4.58
CA GLN A 240 6.09 9.77 -3.83
C GLN A 240 7.24 9.43 -2.88
N TRP A 241 8.48 9.44 -3.37
CA TRP A 241 9.66 9.11 -2.57
C TRP A 241 9.98 10.19 -1.54
N ALA A 242 9.63 11.45 -1.79
CA ALA A 242 9.63 12.50 -0.77
C ALA A 242 8.65 12.17 0.37
N TRP A 243 7.44 11.71 0.04
CA TRP A 243 6.49 11.23 1.05
C TRP A 243 6.97 9.99 1.81
N VAL A 244 7.65 9.05 1.14
CA VAL A 244 8.32 7.92 1.81
C VAL A 244 9.34 8.43 2.82
N ALA A 245 10.15 9.44 2.48
CA ALA A 245 11.11 10.01 3.41
C ALA A 245 10.44 10.72 4.60
N VAL A 246 9.39 11.52 4.35
CA VAL A 246 8.62 12.22 5.40
C VAL A 246 7.96 11.24 6.35
N LEU A 247 7.24 10.23 5.84
CA LEU A 247 6.60 9.21 6.66
C LEU A 247 7.63 8.32 7.35
N GLY A 248 8.78 8.07 6.73
CA GLY A 248 9.90 7.34 7.33
C GLY A 248 10.46 8.07 8.54
N ALA A 249 10.68 9.38 8.43
CA ALA A 249 11.09 10.22 9.55
C ALA A 249 10.03 10.23 10.65
N LEU A 250 8.75 10.43 10.29
CA LEU A 250 7.63 10.42 11.24
C LEU A 250 7.56 9.10 12.00
N ALA A 251 7.54 7.97 11.29
CA ALA A 251 7.48 6.63 11.85
C ALA A 251 8.68 6.34 12.78
N ALA A 252 9.89 6.73 12.36
CA ALA A 252 11.09 6.54 13.18
C ALA A 252 11.06 7.37 14.47
N VAL A 253 10.61 8.63 14.39
CA VAL A 253 10.50 9.53 15.54
C VAL A 253 9.42 9.04 16.51
N THR A 254 8.20 8.77 16.02
CA THR A 254 7.09 8.32 16.87
C THR A 254 7.41 6.97 17.52
N TRP A 255 8.01 6.04 16.77
CA TRP A 255 8.46 4.75 17.32
C TRP A 255 9.51 4.93 18.41
N LYS A 256 10.57 5.72 18.16
CA LYS A 256 11.66 5.94 19.12
C LYS A 256 11.16 6.62 20.40
N GLN A 257 10.26 7.59 20.28
CA GLN A 257 9.67 8.27 21.43
C GLN A 257 8.71 7.34 22.19
N GLY A 258 7.89 6.58 21.47
CA GLY A 258 6.92 5.66 22.06
C GLY A 258 7.59 4.53 22.85
N VAL A 259 8.62 3.90 22.29
CA VAL A 259 9.38 2.83 22.98
C VAL A 259 10.08 3.35 24.24
N ARG A 260 10.52 4.60 24.30
CA ARG A 260 11.08 5.20 25.52
C ARG A 260 10.05 5.37 26.64
N ARG A 261 8.79 5.60 26.28
CA ARG A 261 7.66 5.73 27.22
C ARG A 261 7.09 4.37 27.60
N PHE A 262 7.31 3.36 26.77
CA PHE A 262 6.84 2.00 26.99
C PHE A 262 7.56 1.38 28.19
N ALA A 263 6.99 1.58 29.37
CA ALA A 263 7.30 0.79 30.55
C ALA A 263 6.55 -0.55 30.42
N ALA A 264 7.28 -1.65 30.34
CA ALA A 264 6.69 -2.98 30.37
C ALA A 264 6.08 -3.21 31.77
N PHE A 265 4.80 -2.87 31.95
CA PHE A 265 4.03 -3.32 33.11
C PHE A 265 3.57 -4.75 32.85
N GLY A 266 4.48 -5.70 33.05
CA GLY A 266 4.17 -7.11 32.87
C GLY A 266 5.32 -8.00 33.31
N GLY A 267 5.38 -8.26 34.63
CA GLY A 267 6.08 -9.41 35.24
C GLY A 267 7.58 -9.35 35.29
#